data_AF-A0A075I5G1-F1
#
_entry.id   AF-A0A075I5G1-F1
#
_cell.length_a   1.000
_cell.length_b   1.000
_cell.length_c   1.000
_cell.angle_alpha   90.00
_cell.angle_beta   90.00
_cell.angle_gamma   90.00
#
_symmetry.space_group_name_H-M   'P 1'
#
loop_
_entity.id
_entity.type
_entity.pdbx_description
1 polymer ?
#
loop_
_entity_poly.entity_id
_entity_poly.type
_entity_poly.pdbx_seq_one_letter_code
_entity_poly.pdbx_strand_id
1 'polypeptide(L)' 'MGGMLDLSRFKQFIHEATNGARKEIDAIVIGEHGENMLPLTRFAQVSGKPLPTILSQEN' A
#
# COMPACT_ATOMS: atom_id res chain seq x y z
N MET A 1 0.87 17.17 -7.71
CA MET A 1 1.76 16.50 -6.74
C MET A 1 1.02 15.71 -5.63
N GLY A 2 -0.32 15.62 -5.63
CA GLY A 2 -1.07 14.90 -4.57
C GLY A 2 -0.74 13.40 -4.46
N GLY A 3 -0.42 12.74 -5.58
CA GLY A 3 -0.13 11.31 -5.61
C GLY A 3 1.02 10.85 -4.71
N MET A 4 1.98 11.71 -4.34
CA MET A 4 3.08 11.32 -3.46
C MET A 4 2.68 11.27 -1.98
N LEU A 5 1.78 12.17 -1.55
CA LEU A 5 1.22 12.13 -0.19
C LEU A 5 0.24 10.95 -0.05
N ASP A 6 -0.57 10.73 -1.08
CA ASP A 6 -1.51 9.61 -1.16
C ASP A 6 -0.79 8.26 -1.10
N LEU A 7 0.28 8.11 -1.89
CA LEU A 7 1.14 6.94 -1.83
C LEU A 7 1.75 6.77 -0.43
N SER A 8 2.24 7.85 0.18
CA SER A 8 2.83 7.79 1.52
C SER A 8 1.83 7.35 2.57
N ARG A 9 0.57 7.82 2.50
CA ARG A 9 -0.53 7.38 3.36
C ARG A 9 -0.87 5.91 3.12
N PHE A 10 -0.96 5.48 1.88
CA PHE A 10 -1.22 4.07 1.58
C PHE A 10 -0.11 3.15 2.14
N LYS A 11 1.16 3.53 1.99
CA LYS A 11 2.29 2.82 2.62
C LYS A 11 2.22 2.81 4.15
N GLN A 12 1.64 3.84 4.78
CA GLN A 12 1.42 3.86 6.23
C GLN A 12 0.42 2.78 6.65
N PHE A 13 -0.73 2.69 5.96
CA PHE A 13 -1.72 1.67 6.28
C PHE A 13 -1.19 0.25 6.09
N ILE A 14 -0.38 0.02 5.06
CA ILE A 14 0.28 -1.28 4.87
C ILE A 14 1.27 -1.56 6.00
N HIS A 15 2.04 -0.56 6.43
CA HIS A 15 2.96 -0.71 7.56
C HIS A 15 2.20 -1.08 8.85
N GLU A 16 1.09 -0.41 9.13
CA GLU A 16 0.26 -0.70 10.30
C GLU A 16 -0.35 -2.11 10.25
N ALA A 17 -0.79 -2.56 9.07
CA ALA A 17 -1.41 -3.89 8.90
C ALA A 17 -0.40 -5.04 8.90
N THR A 18 0.84 -4.82 8.44
CA THR A 18 1.84 -5.89 8.25
C THR A 18 3.03 -5.81 9.19
N ASN A 19 3.18 -4.68 9.91
CA ASN A 19 4.34 -4.32 10.71
C ASN A 19 5.67 -4.33 9.91
N GLY A 20 5.61 -4.33 8.57
CA GLY A 20 6.77 -4.35 7.68
C GLY A 20 7.39 -2.97 7.51
N ALA A 21 8.72 -2.89 7.37
CA ALA A 21 9.42 -1.61 7.30
C ALA A 21 8.95 -0.77 6.09
N ARG A 22 8.62 0.51 6.30
CA ARG A 22 8.06 1.39 5.25
C ARG A 22 8.94 1.53 4.00
N LYS A 23 10.27 1.36 4.17
CA LYS A 23 11.25 1.33 3.07
C LYS A 23 11.08 0.12 2.17
N GLU A 24 10.60 -1.00 2.71
CA GLU A 24 10.45 -2.28 2.02
C GLU A 24 9.03 -2.49 1.49
N ILE A 25 8.14 -1.50 1.66
CA ILE A 25 6.79 -1.53 1.09
C ILE A 25 6.87 -0.94 -0.31
N ASP A 26 6.44 -1.72 -1.31
CA ASP A 26 6.21 -1.23 -2.67
C ASP A 26 4.72 -1.17 -2.91
N ALA A 27 4.23 -0.02 -3.35
CA ALA A 27 2.81 0.25 -3.53
C ALA A 27 2.59 1.25 -4.65
N ILE A 28 1.40 1.21 -5.26
CA ILE A 28 1.03 2.10 -6.35
C ILE A 28 -0.37 2.63 -6.07
N VAL A 29 -0.53 3.92 -6.31
CA VAL A 29 -1.81 4.63 -6.30
C VAL A 29 -1.95 5.31 -7.66
N ILE A 30 -3.11 5.14 -8.29
CA ILE A 30 -3.45 5.80 -9.56
C ILE A 30 -4.70 6.67 -9.38
N GLY A 31 -5.00 7.49 -10.38
CA GLY A 31 -6.15 8.39 -10.35
C GLY A 31 -5.80 9.80 -9.84
N GLU A 32 -6.84 10.59 -9.60
CA GLU A 32 -6.69 11.95 -9.08
C GLU A 32 -6.60 11.94 -7.55
N HIS A 33 -5.97 12.98 -6.98
CA HIS A 33 -5.93 13.16 -5.53
C HIS A 33 -7.34 13.38 -4.96
N GLY A 34 -7.62 12.79 -3.81
CA GLY A 34 -8.92 12.90 -3.14
C GLY A 34 -9.78 11.65 -3.33
N GLU A 35 -11.04 11.84 -3.69
CA GLU A 35 -12.03 10.75 -3.73
C GLU A 35 -11.84 9.78 -4.90
N ASN A 36 -11.19 10.23 -5.97
CA ASN A 36 -10.90 9.44 -7.16
C ASN A 36 -9.55 8.69 -7.08
N MET A 37 -8.94 8.65 -5.89
CA MET A 37 -7.70 7.94 -5.63
C MET A 37 -7.94 6.43 -5.61
N LEU A 38 -7.21 5.67 -6.43
CA LEU A 38 -7.33 4.22 -6.52
C LEU A 38 -6.04 3.51 -6.02
N PRO A 39 -6.01 3.01 -4.78
CA PRO A 39 -4.91 2.21 -4.26
C PRO A 39 -4.93 0.79 -4.84
N LEU A 40 -3.82 0.35 -5.42
CA LEU A 40 -3.72 -0.95 -6.08
C LEU A 40 -3.19 -2.04 -5.14
N THR A 41 -4.03 -2.48 -4.19
CA THR A 41 -3.67 -3.46 -3.15
C THR A 41 -3.11 -4.78 -3.68
N ARG A 42 -3.64 -5.28 -4.80
CA ARG A 42 -3.16 -6.52 -5.45
C ARG A 42 -1.73 -6.45 -5.96
N PHE A 43 -1.26 -5.24 -6.28
CA PHE A 43 0.10 -4.99 -6.77
C PHE A 43 1.05 -4.52 -5.68
N ALA A 44 0.55 -4.30 -4.46
CA ALA A 44 1.39 -3.94 -3.33
C ALA A 44 2.21 -5.13 -2.85
N GLN A 45 3.42 -4.86 -2.38
CA GLN A 45 4.36 -5.84 -1.85
C GLN A 45 5.02 -5.32 -0.57
N VAL A 46 5.38 -6.23 0.32
CA VAL A 46 6.20 -5.93 1.50
C VAL A 46 7.39 -6.88 1.50
N SER A 47 8.59 -6.32 1.45
CA SER A 47 9.86 -7.06 1.41
C SER A 47 9.87 -8.11 0.28
N GLY A 48 9.32 -7.75 -0.89
CA GLY A 48 9.22 -8.62 -2.08
C GLY A 48 8.10 -9.67 -2.05
N LYS A 49 7.27 -9.73 -1.00
CA LYS A 49 6.12 -10.63 -0.91
C LYS A 49 4.82 -9.90 -1.25
N PRO A 50 3.90 -10.48 -2.06
CA PRO A 50 2.62 -9.85 -2.36
C PRO A 50 1.77 -9.59 -1.11
N LEU A 51 1.23 -8.38 -0.99
CA LEU A 51 0.39 -7.97 0.13
C LEU A 51 -0.80 -8.92 0.38
N PRO A 52 -1.52 -9.42 -0.65
CA PRO A 52 -2.58 -10.39 -0.43
C PRO A 52 -2.09 -11.66 0.27
N THR A 53 -0.89 -12.16 -0.02
CA THR A 53 -0.36 -13.36 0.63
C THR A 53 -0.05 -13.14 2.11
N ILE A 54 0.32 -11.91 2.48
CA ILE A 54 0.63 -11.52 3.85
C ILE A 54 -0.65 -11.33 4.66
N LEU A 55 -1.66 -10.70 4.05
CA LEU A 55 -2.95 -10.42 4.69
C LEU A 55 -3.97 -11.57 4.55
N SER A 56 -3.69 -12.61 3.74
CA SER A 56 -4.56 -13.81 3.57
C SER A 56 -4.65 -14.69 4.83
N GLN A 57 -4.31 -14.15 6.00
CA GLN A 57 -4.61 -14.73 7.30
C GLN A 57 -5.59 -13.83 8.05
N GLU A 58 -6.77 -13.61 7.47
CA GLU A 58 -7.93 -13.17 8.25
C GLU A 58 -8.90 -14.36 8.31
N ASN A 59 -9.10 -14.86 9.54
CA ASN A 59 -10.16 -15.82 9.87
C ASN A 59 -11.49 -15.08 9.96
#